data_AF-A0A4U9CX18-F1
#
_entry.id   AF-A0A4U9CX18-F1
#
_cell.length_a   1.000
_cell.length_b   1.000
_cell.length_c   1.000
_cell.angle_alpha   90.00
_cell.angle_beta   90.00
_cell.angle_gamma   90.00
#
_symmetry.space_group_name_H-M   'P 1'
#
loop_
_entity.id
_entity.type
_entity.pdbx_description
1 polymer ?
#
loop_
_entity_poly.entity_id
_entity_poly.type
_entity_poly.pdbx_seq_one_letter_code
_entity_poly.pdbx_strand_id
1 'polypeptide(L)'
;MLQLRYRKTCSFPANDRSQLRSRIVHFGFGAFHRAHQALLTDRVLNASGGDWGICEISLFSGDRLMSQLRQQDHLFTVLEKGAQGNKAIVVGAVHECLKR
;
A
#
# COMPACT_ATOMS: atom_id res chain seq x y z
N MET A 1 2.58 -9.44 16.56
CA MET A 1 2.35 -10.90 16.68
C MET A 1 1.58 -11.52 15.49
N LEU A 2 0.62 -10.81 14.84
CA LEU A 2 -0.07 -11.32 13.63
C LEU A 2 0.78 -11.30 12.34
N GLN A 3 1.63 -10.28 12.11
CA GLN A 3 2.42 -10.19 10.86
C GLN A 3 3.42 -11.35 10.65
N LEU A 4 3.95 -11.94 11.74
CA LEU A 4 4.87 -13.08 11.66
C LEU A 4 4.17 -14.37 11.20
N ARG A 5 2.85 -14.52 11.40
CA ARG A 5 2.11 -15.72 11.01
C ARG A 5 1.84 -15.81 9.50
N TYR A 6 1.76 -14.68 8.80
CA TYR A 6 1.40 -14.64 7.36
C TYR A 6 2.58 -14.42 6.42
N ARG A 7 3.78 -14.17 6.93
CA ARG A 7 4.99 -13.98 6.11
C ARG A 7 5.30 -15.16 5.15
N LYS A 8 4.82 -16.38 5.46
CA LYS A 8 4.97 -17.54 4.57
C LYS A 8 4.00 -17.55 3.39
N THR A 9 2.91 -16.78 3.44
CA THR A 9 1.82 -16.80 2.44
C THR A 9 1.70 -15.52 1.63
N CYS A 10 2.36 -14.43 2.04
CA CYS A 10 2.39 -13.17 1.30
C CYS A 10 3.76 -12.49 1.39
N SER A 11 4.10 -11.74 0.34
CA SER A 11 5.28 -10.86 0.32
C SER A 11 4.98 -9.61 1.16
N PHE A 12 5.97 -9.15 1.92
CA PHE A 12 5.91 -7.89 2.67
C PHE A 12 6.84 -6.84 2.07
N PRO A 13 6.58 -5.54 2.28
CA PRO A 13 7.53 -4.49 1.93
C PRO A 13 8.86 -4.72 2.63
N ALA A 14 9.95 -4.60 1.89
CA ALA A 14 11.32 -4.72 2.38
C ALA A 14 11.92 -3.36 2.75
N ASN A 15 11.37 -2.27 2.23
CA ASN A 15 11.83 -0.91 2.49
C ASN A 15 11.55 -0.47 3.95
N ASP A 16 12.41 0.39 4.49
CA ASP A 16 12.15 1.09 5.75
C ASP A 16 11.07 2.15 5.54
N ARG A 17 9.83 1.80 5.87
CA ARG A 17 8.67 2.67 5.70
C ARG A 17 8.73 3.93 6.57
N SER A 18 9.56 3.96 7.61
CA SER A 18 9.74 5.17 8.43
C SER A 18 10.43 6.31 7.68
N GLN A 19 11.11 6.01 6.57
CA GLN A 19 11.76 7.00 5.70
C GLN A 19 10.80 7.65 4.71
N LEU A 20 9.58 7.12 4.53
CA LEU A 20 8.66 7.63 3.52
C LEU A 20 8.25 9.08 3.80
N ARG A 21 8.13 9.86 2.73
CA ARG A 21 7.57 11.21 2.74
C ARG A 21 6.44 11.28 1.72
N SER A 22 5.41 12.08 2.00
CA SER A 22 4.34 12.34 1.05
C SER A 22 4.86 13.17 -0.12
N ARG A 23 5.30 12.49 -1.19
CA ARG A 23 5.81 13.12 -2.42
C ARG A 23 4.87 12.95 -3.61
N ILE A 24 3.92 12.02 -3.49
CA ILE A 24 2.84 11.81 -4.46
C ILE A 24 1.52 12.02 -3.73
N VAL A 25 0.66 12.87 -4.28
CA VAL A 25 -0.73 12.99 -3.81
C VAL A 25 -1.61 12.27 -4.81
N HIS A 26 -2.44 11.34 -4.33
CA HIS A 26 -3.39 10.62 -5.16
C HIS A 26 -4.83 10.92 -4.76
N PHE A 27 -5.65 11.33 -5.74
CA PHE A 27 -7.08 11.58 -5.55
C PHE A 27 -7.88 10.36 -5.98
N GLY A 28 -8.52 9.71 -5.01
CA GLY A 28 -9.37 8.54 -5.23
C GLY A 28 -8.66 7.22 -4.96
N PHE A 29 -8.73 6.76 -3.71
CA PHE A 29 -8.18 5.47 -3.28
C PHE A 29 -9.03 4.27 -3.76
N GLY A 30 -9.09 4.08 -5.08
CA GLY A 30 -9.83 3.04 -5.77
C GLY A 30 -9.06 1.73 -5.92
N ALA A 31 -9.74 0.68 -6.42
CA ALA A 31 -9.13 -0.63 -6.65
C ALA A 31 -8.00 -0.58 -7.70
N PHE A 32 -8.19 0.18 -8.79
CA PHE A 32 -7.17 0.32 -9.83
C PHE A 32 -5.90 0.99 -9.30
N HIS A 33 -6.05 2.08 -8.55
CA HIS A 33 -4.93 2.76 -7.92
C HIS A 33 -4.07 1.81 -7.08
N ARG A 34 -4.73 1.07 -6.19
CA ARG A 34 -4.10 0.08 -5.31
C ARG A 34 -3.37 -1.02 -6.08
N ALA A 35 -3.99 -1.55 -7.13
CA ALA A 35 -3.45 -2.65 -7.91
C ALA A 35 -2.35 -2.24 -8.91
N HIS A 36 -2.23 -0.94 -9.21
CA HIS A 36 -1.35 -0.46 -10.27
C HIS A 36 -0.32 0.57 -9.78
N GLN A 37 -0.71 1.83 -9.56
CA GLN A 37 0.23 2.89 -9.21
C GLN A 37 0.88 2.64 -7.86
N ALA A 38 0.09 2.34 -6.82
CA ALA A 38 0.64 2.08 -5.48
C ALA A 38 1.52 0.82 -5.44
N LEU A 39 1.10 -0.25 -6.14
CA LEU A 39 1.90 -1.48 -6.27
C LEU A 39 3.23 -1.24 -6.99
N LEU A 40 3.24 -0.45 -8.06
CA LEU A 40 4.47 -0.12 -8.79
C LEU A 40 5.40 0.78 -7.97
N THR A 41 4.85 1.78 -7.27
CA THR A 41 5.64 2.60 -6.33
C THR A 41 6.26 1.74 -5.24
N ASP A 42 5.51 0.81 -4.66
CA ASP A 42 6.02 -0.13 -3.66
C ASP A 42 7.15 -1.01 -4.21
N ARG A 43 7.02 -1.52 -5.44
CA ARG A 43 8.10 -2.28 -6.11
C ARG A 43 9.36 -1.45 -6.30
N VAL A 44 9.25 -0.19 -6.71
CA VAL A 44 10.40 0.71 -6.87
C VAL A 44 11.05 1.00 -5.52
N LEU A 45 10.26 1.30 -4.48
CA LEU A 45 10.78 1.52 -3.12
C LEU A 45 11.50 0.28 -2.58
N ASN A 46 10.98 -0.92 -2.86
CA ASN A 46 11.59 -2.17 -2.44
C ASN A 46 12.87 -2.52 -3.22
N ALA A 47 12.95 -2.15 -4.51
CA ALA A 47 14.10 -2.46 -5.36
C ALA A 47 15.23 -1.45 -5.23
N SER A 48 14.89 -0.16 -5.08
CA SER A 48 15.84 0.96 -5.21
C SER A 48 15.85 1.90 -4.01
N GLY A 49 14.98 1.69 -3.01
CA GLY A 49 14.85 2.61 -1.88
C GLY A 49 14.23 3.96 -2.26
N GLY A 50 14.52 4.97 -1.45
CA GLY A 50 13.95 6.31 -1.58
C GLY A 50 12.76 6.56 -0.65
N ASP A 51 12.18 7.75 -0.74
CA ASP A 51 11.16 8.25 0.19
C ASP A 51 9.89 8.74 -0.52
N TRP A 52 9.65 8.27 -1.74
CA TRP A 52 8.48 8.63 -2.57
C TRP A 52 7.19 7.93 -2.10
N GLY A 53 6.75 8.29 -0.89
CA GLY A 53 5.49 7.84 -0.32
C GLY A 53 4.26 8.53 -0.94
N ILE A 54 3.14 7.81 -0.92
CA ILE A 54 1.85 8.29 -1.43
C ILE A 54 1.00 8.82 -0.26
N CYS A 55 0.44 10.01 -0.45
CA CYS A 55 -0.65 10.56 0.35
C CYS A 55 -1.98 10.32 -0.36
N GLU A 56 -2.83 9.48 0.24
CA GLU A 56 -4.15 9.16 -0.31
C GLU A 56 -5.18 10.20 0.11
N ILE A 57 -5.92 10.73 -0.85
CA ILE A 57 -7.05 11.64 -0.62
C ILE A 57 -8.34 10.97 -1.08
N SER A 58 -9.33 10.90 -0.19
CA SER A 58 -10.70 10.52 -0.55
C SER A 58 -11.59 11.76 -0.60
N LEU A 59 -12.17 12.01 -1.78
CA LEU A 59 -13.09 13.14 -2.01
C LEU A 59 -14.56 12.79 -1.72
N PHE A 60 -14.94 11.51 -1.87
CA PHE A 60 -16.31 11.03 -1.73
C PHE A 60 -16.34 9.67 -1.03
N SER A 61 -17.24 9.51 -0.05
CA SER A 61 -17.59 8.23 0.60
C SER A 61 -16.42 7.28 0.86
N GLY A 62 -15.45 7.71 1.66
CA GLY A 62 -14.24 6.96 1.97
C GLY A 62 -13.89 6.81 3.45
N ASP A 63 -14.72 7.31 4.38
CA ASP A 63 -14.37 7.35 5.82
C ASP A 63 -14.03 5.98 6.40
N ARG A 64 -14.86 4.98 6.10
CA ARG A 64 -14.62 3.62 6.55
C ARG A 64 -13.32 3.08 5.96
N LEU A 65 -13.09 3.27 4.66
CA LEU A 65 -11.91 2.77 3.96
C LEU A 65 -10.63 3.45 4.47
N MET A 66 -10.64 4.77 4.63
CA MET A 66 -9.51 5.54 5.17
C MET A 66 -9.23 5.18 6.63
N SER A 67 -10.27 4.97 7.44
CA SER A 67 -10.14 4.51 8.83
C SER A 67 -9.50 3.12 8.90
N GLN A 68 -9.97 2.18 8.07
CA GLN A 68 -9.39 0.84 7.97
C GLN A 68 -7.92 0.89 7.51
N LEU A 69 -7.62 1.74 6.52
CA LEU A 69 -6.25 1.92 6.04
C LEU A 69 -5.33 2.42 7.16
N ARG A 70 -5.76 3.42 7.95
CA ARG A 70 -5.01 3.92 9.12
C ARG A 70 -4.81 2.85 10.19
N GLN A 71 -5.85 2.07 10.51
CA GLN A 71 -5.76 0.97 11.48
C GLN A 71 -4.80 -0.15 11.06
N GLN A 72 -4.48 -0.23 9.77
CA GLN A 72 -3.55 -1.20 9.20
C GLN A 72 -2.16 -0.60 8.93
N ASP A 73 -1.80 0.51 9.59
CA ASP A 73 -0.54 1.22 9.36
C ASP A 73 -0.33 1.58 7.89
N HIS A 74 -1.42 1.94 7.19
CA HIS A 74 -1.45 2.23 5.76
C HIS A 74 -1.03 1.06 4.84
N LEU A 75 -1.14 -0.17 5.33
CA LEU A 75 -0.90 -1.39 4.54
C LEU A 75 -2.19 -1.93 3.93
N PHE A 76 -2.09 -2.47 2.73
CA PHE A 76 -3.15 -3.28 2.10
C PHE A 76 -2.55 -4.40 1.27
N THR A 77 -3.37 -5.34 0.82
CA THR A 77 -2.91 -6.49 0.03
C THR A 77 -3.42 -6.42 -1.40
N VAL A 78 -2.54 -6.68 -2.36
CA VAL A 78 -2.89 -6.99 -3.75
C VAL A 78 -2.71 -8.49 -3.98
N LEU A 79 -3.68 -9.12 -4.61
CA LEU A 79 -3.60 -10.53 -5.02
C LEU A 79 -3.43 -10.57 -6.54
N GLU A 80 -2.23 -10.93 -6.99
CA GLU A 80 -1.99 -11.24 -8.40
C GLU A 80 -2.42 -12.69 -8.67
N LYS A 81 -3.33 -12.88 -9.63
CA LYS A 81 -3.82 -14.19 -10.04
C LYS A 81 -3.33 -14.50 -11.45
N GLY A 82 -2.62 -15.60 -11.61
CA GLY A 82 -2.13 -16.07 -12.91
C GLY A 82 -2.21 -17.59 -13.05
N ALA A 83 -1.82 -18.10 -14.21
CA ALA A 83 -1.85 -19.53 -14.51
C ALA A 83 -0.98 -20.37 -13.55
N GLN A 84 0.08 -19.79 -13.00
CA GLN A 84 1.00 -20.43 -12.06
C GLN A 84 0.58 -20.31 -10.59
N GLY A 85 -0.63 -19.78 -10.34
CA GLY A 85 -1.18 -19.61 -9.00
C GLY A 85 -1.35 -18.14 -8.59
N ASN A 86 -1.55 -17.95 -7.29
CA ASN A 86 -1.82 -16.65 -6.69
C ASN A 86 -0.62 -16.14 -5.90
N LYS A 87 -0.32 -14.85 -6.04
CA LYS A 87 0.70 -14.16 -5.26
C LYS A 87 0.07 -13.01 -4.49
N ALA A 88 0.05 -13.12 -3.16
CA ALA A 88 -0.38 -12.04 -2.28
C ALA A 88 0.81 -11.12 -1.95
N ILE A 89 0.63 -9.82 -2.16
CA ILE A 89 1.64 -8.78 -1.95
C ILE A 89 1.05 -7.77 -0.99
N VAL A 90 1.66 -7.60 0.18
CA VAL A 90 1.37 -6.49 1.08
C VAL A 90 2.08 -5.26 0.54
N VAL A 91 1.31 -4.23 0.20
CA VAL A 91 1.78 -2.95 -0.35
C VAL A 91 1.92 -1.96 0.79
N GLY A 92 3.07 -1.30 0.86
CA GLY A 92 3.43 -0.34 1.91
C GLY A 92 3.90 1.03 1.40
N ALA A 93 3.65 1.36 0.13
CA ALA A 93 3.97 2.66 -0.45
C ALA A 93 3.13 3.84 0.06
N VAL A 94 2.00 3.59 0.73
CA VAL A 94 1.18 4.65 1.33
C VAL A 94 1.83 5.10 2.63
N HIS A 95 2.13 6.40 2.69
CA HIS A 95 2.72 7.06 3.85
C HIS A 95 1.62 7.57 4.80
N GLU A 96 0.62 8.25 4.24
CA GLU A 96 -0.51 8.77 5.00
C GLU A 96 -1.79 8.79 4.16
N CYS A 97 -2.93 8.95 4.82
CA CYS A 97 -4.18 9.25 4.13
C CYS A 97 -4.95 10.33 4.86
N LEU A 98 -5.44 11.30 4.07
CA LEU A 98 -6.17 12.45 4.57
C LEU A 98 -7.64 12.35 4.16
N LYS A 99 -8.45 12.99 4.98
CA LYS A 99 -9.85 13.29 4.68
C LYS A 99 -10.04 14.80 4.62
N ARG A 100 -11.13 15.24 4.00
CA ARG A 100 -11.64 16.59 4.17
C ARG A 100 -12.24 16.78 5.56
#